data_AF-H4F2E0-F1
#
_entry.id   AF-H4F2E0-F1
#
_cell.length_a   1.000
_cell.length_b   1.000
_cell.length_c   1.000
_cell.angle_alpha   90.00
_cell.angle_beta   90.00
_cell.angle_gamma   90.00
#
_symmetry.space_group_name_H-M   'P 1'
#
loop_
_entity.id
_entity.type
_entity.pdbx_description
1 polymer ?
#
loop_
_entity_poly.entity_id
_entity_poly.type
_entity_poly.pdbx_seq_one_letter_code
_entity_poly.pdbx_strand_id
1 'polypeptide(L)'
;GPTGGQPWQDATIFDAVVLSLGNDFYKQAFIDLDPAALSGDKMKEAFDRMTKLRSYVDDNFSGRDWNLASAMVIENKAGLQFMGDWAKGEFIKANKKPGTDFVCMRFPGTQGSVTFNSDQFAMFKVAEAKIPSQLEMATAIESPAFQSAFNVVKGSAPARTDVSDEAFDDCGKKAIKDLAEANTAGSLYGSMAHGHANPASVKNAIYDVVTRQFNGELSSEDAVKELVSAVEAAK
;
A
#
# COMPACT_ATOMS: atom_id res chain seq x y z
N GLY A 1 -7.81 -12.35 -10.24
CA GLY A 1 -8.51 -11.69 -9.10
C GLY A 1 -7.76 -10.47 -8.62
N PRO A 2 -8.18 -9.84 -7.50
CA PRO A 2 -7.59 -8.59 -6.99
C PRO A 2 -6.18 -8.69 -6.36
N THR A 3 -5.64 -9.89 -6.07
CA THR A 3 -4.37 -10.12 -5.35
C THR A 3 -3.72 -11.45 -5.77
N GLY A 4 -2.44 -11.65 -5.42
CA GLY A 4 -1.68 -12.89 -5.53
C GLY A 4 -1.43 -13.64 -4.21
N GLY A 5 -2.12 -13.30 -3.11
CA GLY A 5 -2.23 -14.18 -1.94
C GLY A 5 -0.94 -14.40 -1.14
N GLN A 6 0.00 -13.45 -1.23
CA GLN A 6 1.14 -13.38 -0.30
C GLN A 6 0.73 -12.50 0.89
N PRO A 7 1.23 -12.75 2.12
CA PRO A 7 0.77 -12.03 3.31
C PRO A 7 0.79 -10.51 3.20
N TRP A 8 1.81 -9.94 2.57
CA TRP A 8 1.92 -8.50 2.35
C TRP A 8 0.90 -7.96 1.33
N GLN A 9 0.51 -8.76 0.33
CA GLN A 9 -0.54 -8.38 -0.63
C GLN A 9 -1.91 -8.38 0.03
N ASP A 10 -2.19 -9.37 0.89
CA ASP A 10 -3.45 -9.44 1.65
C ASP A 10 -3.54 -8.28 2.64
N ALA A 11 -2.44 -7.95 3.33
CA ALA A 11 -2.34 -6.75 4.16
C ALA A 11 -2.50 -5.45 3.37
N THR A 12 -2.03 -5.39 2.10
CA THR A 12 -2.22 -4.21 1.23
C THR A 12 -3.70 -3.95 0.95
N ILE A 13 -4.48 -5.00 0.74
CA ILE A 13 -5.95 -4.87 0.62
C ILE A 13 -6.53 -4.44 1.96
N PHE A 14 -6.07 -5.03 3.07
CA PHE A 14 -6.56 -4.72 4.40
C PHE A 14 -6.34 -3.26 4.81
N ASP A 15 -5.19 -2.67 4.45
CA ASP A 15 -4.91 -1.23 4.60
C ASP A 15 -6.04 -0.38 4.00
N ALA A 16 -6.41 -0.69 2.75
CA ALA A 16 -7.44 0.06 2.03
C ALA A 16 -8.85 -0.20 2.57
N VAL A 17 -9.16 -1.44 2.96
CA VAL A 17 -10.44 -1.81 3.57
C VAL A 17 -10.63 -1.10 4.90
N VAL A 18 -9.62 -1.08 5.78
CA VAL A 18 -9.68 -0.38 7.06
C VAL A 18 -9.79 1.13 6.84
N LEU A 19 -9.01 1.72 5.92
CA LEU A 19 -9.12 3.14 5.59
C LEU A 19 -10.52 3.51 5.07
N SER A 20 -11.17 2.62 4.32
CA SER A 20 -12.54 2.84 3.80
C SER A 20 -13.62 2.96 4.88
N LEU A 21 -13.30 2.57 6.13
CA LEU A 21 -14.18 2.68 7.29
C LEU A 21 -13.93 3.96 8.12
N GLY A 22 -13.00 4.80 7.66
CA GLY A 22 -12.77 6.16 8.15
C GLY A 22 -11.34 6.42 8.60
N ASN A 23 -10.93 7.67 8.42
CA ASN A 23 -9.61 8.21 8.79
C ASN A 23 -9.26 8.00 10.27
N ASP A 24 -10.17 8.38 11.17
CA ASP A 24 -9.97 8.20 12.61
C ASP A 24 -9.81 6.73 12.98
N PHE A 25 -10.57 5.85 12.32
CA PHE A 25 -10.49 4.42 12.58
C PHE A 25 -9.15 3.83 12.12
N TYR A 26 -8.67 4.20 10.92
CA TYR A 26 -7.35 3.77 10.46
C TYR A 26 -6.25 4.23 11.41
N LYS A 27 -6.30 5.50 11.83
CA LYS A 27 -5.32 6.06 12.77
C LYS A 27 -5.36 5.31 14.11
N GLN A 28 -6.53 5.16 14.72
CA GLN A 28 -6.68 4.44 15.99
C GLN A 28 -6.19 3.00 15.88
N ALA A 29 -6.54 2.30 14.80
CA ALA A 29 -6.20 0.89 14.63
C ALA A 29 -4.71 0.65 14.37
N PHE A 30 -4.10 1.39 13.44
CA PHE A 30 -2.76 1.03 12.93
C PHE A 30 -1.64 1.99 13.30
N ILE A 31 -1.96 3.23 13.68
CA ILE A 31 -0.98 4.21 14.16
C ILE A 31 -0.94 4.18 15.69
N ASP A 32 -2.09 4.38 16.32
CA ASP A 32 -2.18 4.46 17.79
C ASP A 32 -2.23 3.05 18.44
N LEU A 33 -2.54 2.02 17.65
CA LEU A 33 -2.67 0.62 18.08
C LEU A 33 -3.64 0.46 19.27
N ASP A 34 -4.78 1.18 19.20
CA ASP A 34 -5.83 1.18 20.21
C ASP A 34 -6.54 -0.19 20.25
N PRO A 35 -6.47 -0.94 21.37
CA PRO A 35 -7.15 -2.23 21.52
C PRO A 35 -8.66 -2.15 21.28
N ALA A 36 -9.32 -1.03 21.58
CA ALA A 36 -10.76 -0.86 21.36
C ALA A 36 -11.10 -0.76 19.87
N ALA A 37 -10.27 -0.05 19.08
CA ALA A 37 -10.40 -0.01 17.63
C ALA A 37 -10.09 -1.38 17.00
N LEU A 38 -9.05 -2.05 17.47
CA LEU A 38 -8.64 -3.38 17.00
C LEU A 38 -9.66 -4.48 17.33
N SER A 39 -10.40 -4.36 18.44
CA SER A 39 -11.45 -5.33 18.86
C SER A 39 -12.88 -4.96 18.43
N GLY A 40 -13.10 -3.77 17.88
CA GLY A 40 -14.44 -3.21 17.67
C GLY A 40 -15.16 -3.72 16.42
N ASP A 41 -16.45 -3.39 16.35
CA ASP A 41 -17.34 -3.80 15.24
C ASP A 41 -16.83 -3.36 13.86
N LYS A 42 -16.16 -2.20 13.77
CA LYS A 42 -15.54 -1.74 12.52
C LYS A 42 -14.41 -2.67 12.06
N MET A 43 -13.61 -3.20 12.97
CA MET A 43 -12.54 -4.13 12.59
C MET A 43 -13.12 -5.47 12.16
N LYS A 44 -14.17 -5.93 12.84
CA LYS A 44 -14.94 -7.10 12.41
C LYS A 44 -15.52 -6.90 11.00
N GLU A 45 -16.12 -5.73 10.73
CA GLU A 45 -16.63 -5.38 9.40
C GLU A 45 -15.51 -5.38 8.35
N ALA A 46 -14.31 -4.89 8.68
CA ALA A 46 -13.16 -4.96 7.79
C ALA A 46 -12.82 -6.40 7.40
N PHE A 47 -12.79 -7.33 8.36
CA PHE A 47 -12.58 -8.76 8.09
C PHE A 47 -13.73 -9.39 7.29
N ASP A 48 -14.98 -9.01 7.55
CA ASP A 48 -16.14 -9.48 6.77
C ASP A 48 -16.02 -9.01 5.29
N ARG A 49 -15.56 -7.77 5.07
CA ARG A 49 -15.25 -7.25 3.72
C ARG A 49 -14.09 -8.01 3.07
N MET A 50 -13.06 -8.39 3.83
CA MET A 50 -11.96 -9.24 3.33
C MET A 50 -12.47 -10.61 2.87
N THR A 51 -13.33 -11.27 3.65
CA THR A 51 -14.00 -12.52 3.24
C THR A 51 -14.79 -12.33 1.95
N LYS A 52 -15.48 -11.18 1.81
CA LYS A 52 -16.21 -10.89 0.58
C LYS A 52 -15.27 -10.71 -0.61
N LEU A 53 -14.15 -9.99 -0.45
CA LEU A 53 -13.14 -9.81 -1.50
C LEU A 53 -12.49 -11.14 -1.89
N ARG A 54 -12.25 -12.04 -0.93
CA ARG A 54 -11.76 -13.41 -1.16
C ARG A 54 -12.69 -14.21 -2.08
N SER A 55 -14.00 -13.95 -2.09
CA SER A 55 -14.93 -14.63 -3.01
C SER A 55 -14.76 -14.24 -4.48
N TYR A 56 -13.97 -13.19 -4.78
CA TYR A 56 -13.72 -12.69 -6.12
C TYR A 56 -12.27 -12.93 -6.62
N VAL A 57 -11.41 -13.56 -5.81
CA VAL A 57 -10.11 -14.04 -6.30
C VAL A 57 -10.27 -15.40 -6.97
N ASP A 58 -9.43 -15.69 -7.96
CA ASP A 58 -9.42 -16.99 -8.63
C ASP A 58 -8.78 -18.06 -7.74
N ASP A 59 -9.11 -19.33 -7.97
CA ASP A 59 -8.67 -20.45 -7.13
C ASP A 59 -7.14 -20.62 -7.08
N ASN A 60 -6.43 -20.16 -8.12
CA ASN A 60 -4.98 -20.30 -8.26
C ASN A 60 -4.21 -19.06 -7.79
N PHE A 61 -4.82 -18.21 -6.95
CA PHE A 61 -4.18 -16.98 -6.49
C PHE A 61 -3.01 -17.22 -5.52
N SER A 62 -3.04 -18.32 -4.75
CA SER A 62 -2.07 -18.55 -3.66
C SER A 62 -0.63 -18.58 -4.16
N GLY A 63 0.24 -17.78 -3.52
CA GLY A 63 1.67 -17.69 -3.85
C GLY A 63 2.00 -16.95 -5.15
N ARG A 64 1.03 -16.33 -5.81
CA ARG A 64 1.24 -15.57 -7.05
C ARG A 64 1.94 -14.24 -6.76
N ASP A 65 2.98 -13.94 -7.52
CA ASP A 65 3.63 -12.63 -7.43
C ASP A 65 2.70 -11.50 -7.92
N TRP A 66 2.80 -10.34 -7.26
CA TRP A 66 1.93 -9.18 -7.52
C TRP A 66 1.95 -8.71 -8.98
N ASN A 67 3.09 -8.85 -9.67
CA ASN A 67 3.23 -8.46 -11.08
C ASN A 67 2.50 -9.45 -12.01
N LEU A 68 2.37 -10.72 -11.62
CA LEU A 68 1.56 -11.69 -12.36
C LEU A 68 0.06 -11.40 -12.19
N ALA A 69 -0.38 -10.96 -11.00
CA ALA A 69 -1.73 -10.45 -10.81
C ALA A 69 -2.00 -9.18 -11.65
N SER A 70 -1.01 -8.28 -11.75
CA SER A 70 -1.05 -7.10 -12.62
C SER A 70 -1.19 -7.50 -14.09
N ALA A 71 -0.40 -8.48 -14.53
CA ALA A 71 -0.44 -9.01 -15.90
C ALA A 71 -1.82 -9.58 -16.26
N MET A 72 -2.52 -10.23 -15.32
CA MET A 72 -3.89 -10.70 -15.59
C MET A 72 -4.85 -9.55 -15.94
N VAL A 73 -4.72 -8.38 -15.30
CA VAL A 73 -5.55 -7.22 -15.64
C VAL A 73 -5.11 -6.63 -16.98
N ILE A 74 -3.81 -6.47 -17.21
CA ILE A 74 -3.23 -5.98 -18.48
C ILE A 74 -3.70 -6.84 -19.68
N GLU A 75 -3.82 -8.15 -19.48
CA GLU A 75 -4.23 -9.14 -20.48
C GLU A 75 -5.74 -9.41 -20.51
N ASN A 76 -6.56 -8.62 -19.79
CA ASN A 76 -8.02 -8.78 -19.70
C ASN A 76 -8.49 -10.16 -19.15
N LYS A 77 -7.65 -10.84 -18.37
CA LYS A 77 -7.97 -12.09 -17.65
C LYS A 77 -8.51 -11.82 -16.23
N ALA A 78 -8.41 -10.59 -15.74
CA ALA A 78 -8.99 -10.12 -14.51
C ALA A 78 -9.53 -8.69 -14.69
N GLY A 79 -10.58 -8.32 -13.96
CA GLY A 79 -11.22 -7.01 -14.10
C GLY A 79 -10.50 -5.86 -13.36
N LEU A 80 -9.93 -6.14 -12.20
CA LEU A 80 -9.26 -5.14 -11.36
C LEU A 80 -8.20 -5.77 -10.44
N GLN A 81 -7.33 -4.93 -9.89
CA GLN A 81 -6.35 -5.28 -8.87
C GLN A 81 -6.35 -4.21 -7.78
N PHE A 82 -6.25 -4.63 -6.50
CA PHE A 82 -5.99 -3.71 -5.39
C PHE A 82 -4.50 -3.80 -5.06
N MET A 83 -3.76 -2.73 -5.34
CA MET A 83 -2.31 -2.68 -5.19
C MET A 83 -1.85 -1.22 -5.10
N GLY A 84 -0.64 -0.99 -4.62
CA GLY A 84 -0.02 0.32 -4.74
C GLY A 84 0.34 0.67 -6.18
N ASP A 85 0.71 1.92 -6.38
CA ASP A 85 0.93 2.54 -7.69
C ASP A 85 2.16 2.01 -8.43
N TRP A 86 3.05 1.25 -7.78
CA TRP A 86 4.07 0.44 -8.47
C TRP A 86 3.46 -0.52 -9.51
N ALA A 87 2.21 -0.95 -9.34
CA ALA A 87 1.49 -1.72 -10.36
C ALA A 87 1.44 -0.97 -11.70
N LYS A 88 1.31 0.36 -11.69
CA LYS A 88 1.31 1.20 -12.90
C LYS A 88 2.58 1.01 -13.73
N GLY A 89 3.73 0.78 -13.10
CA GLY A 89 4.98 0.49 -13.80
C GLY A 89 4.85 -0.69 -14.78
N GLU A 90 4.14 -1.76 -14.40
CA GLU A 90 3.89 -2.91 -15.26
C GLU A 90 2.95 -2.57 -16.43
N PHE A 91 1.91 -1.76 -16.20
CA PHE A 91 1.00 -1.29 -17.25
C PHE A 91 1.74 -0.43 -18.28
N ILE A 92 2.55 0.54 -17.83
CA ILE A 92 3.33 1.41 -18.71
C ILE A 92 4.37 0.60 -19.49
N LYS A 93 5.06 -0.35 -18.84
CA LYS A 93 6.00 -1.26 -19.51
C LYS A 93 5.32 -2.12 -20.58
N ALA A 94 4.05 -2.46 -20.39
CA ALA A 94 3.21 -3.15 -21.38
C ALA A 94 2.57 -2.19 -22.41
N ASN A 95 3.01 -0.93 -22.48
CA ASN A 95 2.50 0.14 -23.36
C ASN A 95 0.99 0.45 -23.17
N LYS A 96 0.43 0.20 -21.99
CA LYS A 96 -0.95 0.55 -21.64
C LYS A 96 -1.05 2.00 -21.19
N LYS A 97 -2.12 2.69 -21.58
CA LYS A 97 -2.34 4.11 -21.28
C LYS A 97 -3.48 4.32 -20.28
N PRO A 98 -3.30 5.18 -19.25
CA PRO A 98 -4.39 5.63 -18.40
C PRO A 98 -5.56 6.20 -19.21
N GLY A 99 -6.78 5.95 -18.77
CA GLY A 99 -8.01 6.46 -19.39
C GLY A 99 -8.38 5.81 -20.73
N THR A 100 -7.50 5.00 -21.32
CA THR A 100 -7.76 4.22 -22.53
C THR A 100 -7.75 2.72 -22.24
N ASP A 101 -6.65 2.22 -21.69
CA ASP A 101 -6.46 0.79 -21.43
C ASP A 101 -6.73 0.41 -19.97
N PHE A 102 -6.54 1.35 -19.03
CA PHE A 102 -6.80 1.13 -17.61
C PHE A 102 -7.22 2.42 -16.90
N VAL A 103 -7.87 2.25 -15.75
CA VAL A 103 -8.27 3.36 -14.87
C VAL A 103 -7.58 3.17 -13.52
N CYS A 104 -6.95 4.23 -13.02
CA CYS A 104 -6.44 4.30 -11.67
C CYS A 104 -7.41 5.13 -10.81
N MET A 105 -7.83 4.57 -9.68
CA MET A 105 -8.67 5.26 -8.73
C MET A 105 -8.31 4.84 -7.31
N ARG A 106 -8.61 5.71 -6.34
CA ARG A 106 -8.52 5.34 -4.93
C ARG A 106 -9.49 4.19 -4.65
N PHE A 107 -9.14 3.36 -3.68
CA PHE A 107 -10.04 2.33 -3.17
C PHE A 107 -11.40 2.97 -2.81
N PRO A 108 -12.54 2.35 -3.12
CA PRO A 108 -13.84 2.94 -2.85
C PRO A 108 -14.00 3.35 -1.37
N GLY A 109 -14.30 4.62 -1.12
CA GLY A 109 -14.45 5.17 0.23
C GLY A 109 -13.17 5.79 0.81
N THR A 110 -12.06 5.83 0.08
CA THR A 110 -10.79 6.43 0.55
C THR A 110 -10.37 7.69 -0.21
N GLN A 111 -11.26 8.25 -1.05
CA GLN A 111 -11.01 9.52 -1.73
C GLN A 111 -10.71 10.63 -0.71
N GLY A 112 -9.64 11.39 -0.93
CA GLY A 112 -9.16 12.42 0.01
C GLY A 112 -8.19 11.91 1.08
N SER A 113 -7.91 10.60 1.12
CA SER A 113 -6.97 9.99 2.05
C SER A 113 -5.94 9.12 1.32
N VAL A 114 -4.74 9.00 1.90
CA VAL A 114 -3.65 8.22 1.32
C VAL A 114 -2.94 7.42 2.40
N THR A 115 -2.81 6.10 2.21
CA THR A 115 -1.81 5.28 2.90
C THR A 115 -0.51 5.32 2.09
N PHE A 116 0.50 6.01 2.60
CA PHE A 116 1.78 6.18 1.90
C PHE A 116 2.81 5.14 2.31
N ASN A 117 3.72 4.86 1.38
CA ASN A 117 5.02 4.27 1.66
C ASN A 117 6.09 5.03 0.87
N SER A 118 7.23 5.29 1.50
CA SER A 118 8.38 5.94 0.88
C SER A 118 9.53 4.95 0.79
N ASP A 119 10.01 4.69 -0.43
CA ASP A 119 11.25 3.96 -0.64
C ASP A 119 12.43 4.86 -0.22
N GLN A 120 13.32 4.38 0.65
CA GLN A 120 14.44 5.15 1.20
C GLN A 120 15.76 4.39 1.09
N PHE A 121 16.84 5.10 0.80
CA PHE A 121 18.20 4.55 0.81
C PHE A 121 18.91 4.91 2.12
N ALA A 122 19.10 3.91 2.98
CA ALA A 122 19.87 4.07 4.21
C ALA A 122 21.39 3.95 3.93
N MET A 123 22.14 5.01 4.23
CA MET A 123 23.60 5.01 4.12
C MET A 123 24.23 4.39 5.37
N PHE A 124 24.53 3.09 5.31
CA PHE A 124 25.17 2.38 6.43
C PHE A 124 26.55 2.97 6.75
N LYS A 125 26.92 2.96 8.03
CA LYS A 125 28.27 3.32 8.47
C LYS A 125 29.27 2.31 7.92
N VAL A 126 30.15 2.80 7.06
CA VAL A 126 31.21 2.03 6.38
C VAL A 126 32.54 2.78 6.49
N ALA A 127 33.59 2.25 5.87
CA ALA A 127 34.90 2.92 5.84
C ALA A 127 34.80 4.35 5.30
N GLU A 128 35.55 5.29 5.89
CA GLU A 128 35.47 6.73 5.57
C GLU A 128 35.65 7.04 4.09
N ALA A 129 36.48 6.28 3.38
CA ALA A 129 36.71 6.42 1.95
C ALA A 129 35.43 6.23 1.08
N LYS A 130 34.36 5.66 1.63
CA LYS A 130 33.06 5.48 0.95
C LYS A 130 32.04 6.58 1.24
N ILE A 131 32.28 7.41 2.25
CA ILE A 131 31.36 8.49 2.65
C ILE A 131 31.10 9.47 1.50
N PRO A 132 32.11 9.93 0.71
CA PRO A 132 31.85 10.84 -0.40
C PRO A 132 30.85 10.28 -1.42
N SER A 133 30.98 9.00 -1.79
CA SER A 133 30.06 8.36 -2.73
C SER A 133 28.64 8.19 -2.16
N GLN A 134 28.50 7.93 -0.85
CA GLN A 134 27.18 7.89 -0.21
C GLN A 134 26.49 9.27 -0.24
N LEU A 135 27.25 10.35 -0.06
CA LEU A 135 26.73 11.72 -0.14
C LEU A 135 26.37 12.12 -1.58
N GLU A 136 27.16 11.72 -2.57
CA GLU A 136 26.83 11.91 -3.99
C GLU A 136 25.55 11.14 -4.36
N MET A 137 25.40 9.90 -3.89
CA MET A 137 24.19 9.11 -4.10
C MET A 137 22.97 9.79 -3.47
N ALA A 138 23.07 10.27 -2.22
CA ALA A 138 21.98 11.00 -1.57
C ALA A 138 21.61 12.28 -2.35
N THR A 139 22.61 13.03 -2.83
CA THR A 139 22.41 14.24 -3.63
C THR A 139 21.71 13.94 -4.96
N ALA A 140 22.11 12.86 -5.63
CA ALA A 140 21.50 12.45 -6.89
C ALA A 140 20.03 12.03 -6.70
N ILE A 141 19.75 11.24 -5.66
CA ILE A 141 18.39 10.78 -5.31
C ILE A 141 17.45 11.97 -5.05
N GLU A 142 17.93 13.01 -4.38
CA GLU A 142 17.13 14.21 -4.04
C GLU A 142 17.19 15.32 -5.11
N SER A 143 17.79 15.06 -6.28
CA SER A 143 17.78 16.03 -7.37
C SER A 143 16.38 16.09 -8.03
N PRO A 144 15.84 17.28 -8.34
CA PRO A 144 14.53 17.39 -8.98
C PRO A 144 14.42 16.63 -10.30
N ALA A 145 15.50 16.62 -11.10
CA ALA A 145 15.56 15.91 -12.36
C ALA A 145 15.45 14.39 -12.17
N PHE A 146 16.18 13.82 -11.21
CA PHE A 146 16.07 12.39 -10.89
C PHE A 146 14.69 12.07 -10.31
N GLN A 147 14.19 12.88 -9.37
CA GLN A 147 12.88 12.69 -8.77
C GLN A 147 11.76 12.67 -9.81
N SER A 148 11.78 13.55 -10.82
CA SER A 148 10.81 13.50 -11.91
C SER A 148 10.99 12.23 -12.75
N ALA A 149 12.18 12.01 -13.32
CA ALA A 149 12.43 10.91 -14.26
C ALA A 149 12.21 9.52 -13.65
N PHE A 150 12.69 9.31 -12.42
CA PHE A 150 12.55 8.04 -11.71
C PHE A 150 11.09 7.74 -11.39
N ASN A 151 10.36 8.70 -10.83
CA ASN A 151 8.99 8.49 -10.38
C ASN A 151 7.99 8.33 -11.55
N VAL A 152 8.24 8.97 -12.70
CA VAL A 152 7.47 8.73 -13.93
C VAL A 152 7.50 7.25 -14.32
N VAL A 153 8.69 6.62 -14.29
CA VAL A 153 8.87 5.20 -14.65
C VAL A 153 8.40 4.27 -13.54
N LYS A 154 8.77 4.55 -12.28
CA LYS A 154 8.41 3.74 -11.11
C LYS A 154 6.91 3.71 -10.87
N GLY A 155 6.21 4.78 -11.26
CA GLY A 155 4.78 4.92 -11.08
C GLY A 155 4.35 5.50 -9.74
N SER A 156 5.23 6.26 -9.08
CA SER A 156 5.03 6.87 -7.76
C SER A 156 4.96 8.40 -7.85
N ALA A 157 4.49 9.06 -6.78
CA ALA A 157 4.69 10.50 -6.61
C ALA A 157 6.13 10.79 -6.13
N PRO A 158 6.76 11.91 -6.55
CA PRO A 158 8.04 12.36 -5.98
C PRO A 158 7.97 12.57 -4.47
N ALA A 159 9.08 12.28 -3.78
CA ALA A 159 9.23 12.61 -2.36
C ALA A 159 9.35 14.13 -2.15
N ARG A 160 9.95 14.82 -3.12
CA ARG A 160 10.01 16.28 -3.16
C ARG A 160 8.67 16.89 -3.57
N THR A 161 8.20 17.85 -2.78
CA THR A 161 6.93 18.55 -3.02
C THR A 161 7.04 19.70 -4.03
N ASP A 162 8.25 20.03 -4.50
CA ASP A 162 8.52 21.09 -5.48
C ASP A 162 8.78 20.58 -6.90
N VAL A 163 8.63 19.27 -7.13
CA VAL A 163 8.78 18.66 -8.46
C VAL A 163 7.49 18.86 -9.27
N SER A 164 7.62 19.42 -10.47
CA SER A 164 6.50 19.58 -11.40
C SER A 164 5.90 18.24 -11.83
N ASP A 165 4.57 18.20 -11.96
CA ASP A 165 3.82 17.04 -12.42
C ASP A 165 3.71 16.96 -13.96
N GLU A 166 4.27 17.92 -14.69
CA GLU A 166 4.13 18.05 -16.14
C GLU A 166 4.52 16.78 -16.92
N ALA A 167 5.60 16.12 -16.48
CA ALA A 167 6.13 14.92 -17.11
C ALA A 167 5.34 13.63 -16.77
N PHE A 168 4.40 13.70 -15.83
CA PHE A 168 3.63 12.55 -15.35
C PHE A 168 2.39 12.29 -16.21
N ASP A 169 2.01 11.03 -16.32
CA ASP A 169 0.73 10.63 -16.88
C ASP A 169 -0.44 11.02 -15.95
N ASP A 170 -1.69 10.85 -16.42
CA ASP A 170 -2.88 11.25 -15.66
C ASP A 170 -2.98 10.58 -14.27
N CYS A 171 -2.49 9.34 -14.14
CA CYS A 171 -2.43 8.65 -12.85
C CYS A 171 -1.35 9.23 -11.94
N GLY A 172 -0.17 9.56 -12.49
CA GLY A 172 0.91 10.20 -11.74
C GLY A 172 0.53 11.60 -11.26
N LYS A 173 -0.10 12.42 -12.12
CA LYS A 173 -0.64 13.74 -11.74
C LYS A 173 -1.69 13.62 -10.64
N LYS A 174 -2.59 12.64 -10.77
CA LYS A 174 -3.55 12.31 -9.72
C LYS A 174 -2.86 11.92 -8.41
N ALA A 175 -1.83 11.08 -8.45
CA ALA A 175 -1.11 10.65 -7.26
C ALA A 175 -0.45 11.82 -6.54
N ILE A 176 0.23 12.72 -7.27
CA ILE A 176 0.87 13.93 -6.73
C ILE A 176 -0.17 14.84 -6.08
N LYS A 177 -1.28 15.10 -6.78
CA LYS A 177 -2.37 15.94 -6.26
C LYS A 177 -3.01 15.34 -5.01
N ASP A 178 -3.42 14.08 -5.06
CA ASP A 178 -4.06 13.39 -3.94
C ASP A 178 -3.13 13.34 -2.70
N LEU A 179 -1.81 13.16 -2.90
CA LEU A 179 -0.82 13.17 -1.82
C LEU A 179 -0.75 14.55 -1.16
N ALA A 180 -0.69 15.63 -1.95
CA ALA A 180 -0.64 17.00 -1.45
C ALA A 180 -1.94 17.39 -0.71
N GLU A 181 -3.10 16.98 -1.25
CA GLU A 181 -4.40 17.19 -0.60
C GLU A 181 -4.50 16.44 0.73
N ALA A 182 -4.12 15.16 0.75
CA ALA A 182 -4.15 14.35 1.97
C ALA A 182 -3.18 14.87 3.05
N ASN A 183 -2.00 15.32 2.65
CA ASN A 183 -1.05 15.95 3.57
C ASN A 183 -1.63 17.22 4.20
N THR A 184 -2.25 18.08 3.39
CA THR A 184 -2.86 19.33 3.86
C THR A 184 -4.07 19.07 4.77
N ALA A 185 -4.84 18.02 4.49
CA ALA A 185 -6.04 17.66 5.25
C ALA A 185 -5.75 16.81 6.51
N GLY A 186 -4.50 16.41 6.75
CA GLY A 186 -4.16 15.50 7.86
C GLY A 186 -4.67 14.07 7.68
N SER A 187 -4.89 13.66 6.42
CA SER A 187 -5.37 12.33 6.00
C SER A 187 -4.33 11.53 5.23
N LEU A 188 -3.06 11.90 5.39
CA LEU A 188 -1.88 11.16 4.93
C LEU A 188 -1.38 10.25 6.05
N TYR A 189 -1.59 8.95 5.92
CA TYR A 189 -1.24 7.95 6.94
C TYR A 189 -0.13 7.03 6.45
N GLY A 190 0.76 6.60 7.33
CA GLY A 190 1.70 5.54 7.01
C GLY A 190 0.94 4.24 6.71
N SER A 191 1.29 3.57 5.61
CA SER A 191 0.77 2.22 5.31
C SER A 191 1.25 1.21 6.36
N MET A 192 0.35 0.37 6.88
CA MET A 192 0.72 -0.75 7.75
C MET A 192 1.36 -1.86 6.91
N ALA A 193 0.78 -2.19 5.75
CA ALA A 193 1.31 -3.18 4.81
C ALA A 193 2.70 -2.84 4.22
N HIS A 194 3.12 -1.59 4.31
CA HIS A 194 4.41 -1.15 3.77
C HIS A 194 5.30 -0.51 4.83
N GLY A 195 5.08 -0.82 6.11
CA GLY A 195 6.03 -0.57 7.21
C GLY A 195 6.16 0.90 7.61
N HIS A 196 5.14 1.71 7.37
CA HIS A 196 5.11 3.13 7.71
C HIS A 196 4.14 3.47 8.85
N ALA A 197 3.27 2.52 9.25
CA ALA A 197 2.35 2.71 10.37
C ALA A 197 2.95 2.32 11.73
N ASN A 198 3.65 1.18 11.78
CA ASN A 198 4.09 0.54 13.03
C ASN A 198 5.37 -0.29 12.83
N PRO A 199 6.06 -0.69 13.93
CA PRO A 199 7.27 -1.50 13.86
C PRO A 199 7.07 -2.86 13.17
N ALA A 200 8.16 -3.45 12.70
CA ALA A 200 8.13 -4.71 11.96
C ALA A 200 7.49 -5.88 12.76
N SER A 201 7.65 -5.92 14.08
CA SER A 201 7.03 -6.93 14.95
C SER A 201 5.50 -6.86 14.88
N VAL A 202 4.94 -5.67 15.09
CA VAL A 202 3.50 -5.40 15.02
C VAL A 202 2.97 -5.68 13.61
N LYS A 203 3.66 -5.18 12.57
CA LYS A 203 3.29 -5.45 11.17
C LYS A 203 3.19 -6.96 10.89
N ASN A 204 4.19 -7.74 11.30
CA ASN A 204 4.22 -9.18 11.06
C ASN A 204 3.12 -9.92 11.84
N ALA A 205 2.79 -9.45 13.05
CA ALA A 205 1.67 -9.98 13.82
C ALA A 205 0.32 -9.73 13.12
N ILE A 206 0.13 -8.53 12.55
CA ILE A 206 -1.06 -8.20 11.76
C ILE A 206 -1.12 -9.06 10.48
N TYR A 207 0.01 -9.26 9.79
CA TYR A 207 0.06 -10.08 8.57
C TYR A 207 -0.43 -11.50 8.80
N ASP A 208 0.01 -12.13 9.88
CA ASP A 208 -0.37 -13.50 10.20
C ASP A 208 -1.89 -13.63 10.35
N VAL A 209 -2.49 -12.77 11.18
CA VAL A 209 -3.95 -12.78 11.41
C VAL A 209 -4.72 -12.48 10.12
N VAL A 210 -4.31 -11.45 9.38
CA VAL A 210 -4.96 -11.06 8.11
C VAL A 210 -4.90 -12.19 7.08
N THR A 211 -3.75 -12.84 6.93
CA THR A 211 -3.55 -13.92 5.94
C THR A 211 -4.40 -15.13 6.29
N ARG A 212 -4.38 -15.57 7.57
CA ARG A 212 -5.19 -16.70 8.04
C ARG A 212 -6.68 -16.43 7.88
N GLN A 213 -7.14 -15.21 8.20
CA GLN A 213 -8.53 -14.82 7.98
C GLN A 213 -8.90 -14.78 6.49
N PHE A 214 -8.05 -14.19 5.64
CA PHE A 214 -8.31 -14.10 4.20
C PHE A 214 -8.35 -15.49 3.53
N ASN A 215 -7.56 -16.44 4.03
CA ASN A 215 -7.57 -17.83 3.56
C ASN A 215 -8.73 -18.67 4.12
N GLY A 216 -9.56 -18.10 5.00
CA GLY A 216 -10.70 -18.80 5.62
C GLY A 216 -10.33 -19.72 6.77
N GLU A 217 -9.11 -19.59 7.32
CA GLU A 217 -8.64 -20.34 8.48
C GLU A 217 -9.13 -19.72 9.80
N LEU A 218 -9.55 -18.45 9.77
CA LEU A 218 -10.17 -17.73 10.89
C LEU A 218 -11.53 -17.14 10.50
N SER A 219 -12.48 -17.19 11.43
CA SER A 219 -13.69 -16.36 11.38
C SER A 219 -13.32 -14.88 11.60
N SER A 220 -14.16 -13.95 11.17
CA SER A 220 -13.96 -12.53 11.48
C SER A 220 -13.99 -12.27 12.99
N GLU A 221 -14.86 -12.96 13.72
CA GLU A 221 -14.97 -12.86 15.18
C GLU A 221 -13.68 -13.30 15.89
N ASP A 222 -13.04 -14.37 15.41
CA ASP A 222 -11.80 -14.86 16.01
C ASP A 222 -10.59 -14.05 15.54
N ALA A 223 -10.57 -13.60 14.28
CA ALA A 223 -9.54 -12.71 13.76
C ALA A 223 -9.42 -11.41 14.55
N VAL A 224 -10.54 -10.81 14.95
CA VAL A 224 -10.55 -9.61 15.79
C VAL A 224 -9.92 -9.87 17.18
N LYS A 225 -10.23 -11.01 17.81
CA LYS A 225 -9.66 -11.38 19.12
C LYS A 225 -8.16 -11.66 19.03
N GLU A 226 -7.77 -12.39 17.99
CA GLU A 226 -6.37 -12.74 17.74
C GLU A 226 -5.55 -11.51 17.36
N LEU A 227 -6.11 -10.59 16.57
CA LEU A 227 -5.45 -9.34 16.20
C LEU A 227 -5.02 -8.54 17.43
N VAL A 228 -5.92 -8.34 18.41
CA VAL A 228 -5.57 -7.62 19.64
C VAL A 228 -4.47 -8.34 20.41
N SER A 229 -4.61 -9.65 20.58
CA SER A 229 -3.64 -10.44 21.35
C SER A 229 -2.26 -10.45 20.69
N ALA A 230 -2.22 -10.57 19.36
CA ALA A 230 -0.99 -10.59 18.57
C ALA A 230 -0.30 -9.22 18.54
N VAL A 231 -1.06 -8.13 18.39
CA VAL A 231 -0.53 -6.76 18.43
C VAL A 231 0.02 -6.43 19.81
N GLU A 232 -0.71 -6.73 20.89
CA GLU A 232 -0.23 -6.50 22.27
C GLU A 232 1.06 -7.28 22.58
N ALA A 233 1.17 -8.53 22.11
CA ALA A 233 2.37 -9.33 22.30
C ALA A 233 3.59 -8.85 21.48
N ALA A 234 3.37 -8.04 20.45
CA ALA A 234 4.40 -7.61 19.50
C ALA A 234 4.85 -6.14 19.67
N LYS A 235 4.25 -5.41 20.62
CA LYS A 235 4.61 -4.04 21.03
C LYS A 235 5.94 -3.99 21.83
#